data_AF-A0A1I6KZL5-F1
#
_entry.id   AF-A0A1I6KZL5-F1
#
_cell.length_a   1.000
_cell.length_b   1.000
_cell.length_c   1.000
_cell.angle_alpha   90.00
_cell.angle_beta   90.00
_cell.angle_gamma   90.00
#
_symmetry.space_group_name_H-M   'P 1'
#
loop_
_entity.id
_entity.type
_entity.pdbx_description
1 polymer ?
#
loop_
_entity_poly.entity_id
_entity_poly.type
_entity_poly.pdbx_seq_one_letter_code
_entity_poly.pdbx_strand_id
1 'polypeptide(L)'
;MSQEYEAERAVSREDAATALRQLADGVAAGSVSIVADAGPVAVDIPDDLTFIAELEQFQGTVELEAELEWQTDDGAIREPADEADSAADAAEAASDAAEATADSAASAPDGTEPVESAADLVGPATDSGAPADDPASKATFELFRDAADEWRWRLRHRNGNVIADSGEGYDRKAGAINGLESVKSNAPLAVVEEQSGD
;
A
#
# COMPACT_ATOMS: atom_id res chain seq x y z
N MET A 1 12.62 13.30 -12.19
CA MET A 1 13.74 12.45 -11.74
C MET A 1 13.12 11.43 -10.80
N SER A 2 13.32 10.13 -11.00
CA SER A 2 12.87 9.11 -10.05
C SER A 2 13.83 9.06 -8.87
N GLN A 3 13.30 9.02 -7.66
CA GLN A 3 14.06 8.81 -6.43
C GLN A 3 13.68 7.43 -5.89
N GLU A 4 14.67 6.59 -5.63
CA GLU A 4 14.48 5.23 -5.10
C GLU A 4 15.24 5.13 -3.78
N TYR A 5 14.61 4.53 -2.78
CA TYR A 5 15.16 4.31 -1.45
C TYR A 5 14.95 2.84 -1.08
N GLU A 6 16.05 2.11 -0.82
CA GLU A 6 16.01 0.69 -0.45
C GLU A 6 16.86 0.48 0.81
N ALA A 7 16.33 -0.26 1.79
CA ALA A 7 17.05 -0.60 3.02
C ALA A 7 16.76 -2.06 3.43
N GLU A 8 17.67 -2.97 3.10
CA GLU A 8 17.59 -4.38 3.50
C GLU A 8 18.36 -4.62 4.81
N ARG A 9 17.70 -5.21 5.82
CA ARG A 9 18.36 -5.70 7.03
C ARG A 9 17.68 -6.93 7.62
N ALA A 10 18.49 -7.89 8.06
CA ALA A 10 18.01 -8.99 8.89
C ALA A 10 17.68 -8.48 10.30
N VAL A 11 16.41 -8.56 10.70
CA VAL A 11 15.91 -8.08 11.98
C VAL A 11 15.22 -9.21 12.75
N SER A 12 15.10 -9.07 14.08
CA SER A 12 14.28 -9.99 14.85
C SER A 12 12.80 -9.80 14.52
N ARG A 13 11.97 -10.80 14.85
CA ARG A 13 10.51 -10.68 14.70
C ARG A 13 9.93 -9.51 15.51
N GLU A 14 10.51 -9.21 16.67
CA GLU A 14 10.06 -8.11 17.55
C GLU A 14 10.41 -6.74 16.96
N ASP A 15 11.61 -6.61 16.39
CA ASP A 15 12.04 -5.39 15.69
C ASP A 15 11.18 -5.16 14.43
N ALA A 16 10.90 -6.22 13.67
CA ALA A 16 10.00 -6.15 12.51
C ALA A 16 8.59 -5.71 12.91
N ALA A 17 8.02 -6.28 13.98
CA ALA A 17 6.71 -5.88 14.49
C ALA A 17 6.69 -4.44 15.00
N THR A 18 7.81 -3.95 15.54
CA THR A 18 7.94 -2.56 15.97
C THR A 18 7.98 -1.61 14.78
N ALA A 19 8.74 -1.94 13.73
CA ALA A 19 8.78 -1.16 12.49
C ALA A 19 7.39 -1.11 11.81
N LEU A 20 6.69 -2.24 11.72
CA LEU A 20 5.34 -2.29 11.13
C LEU A 20 4.33 -1.43 11.91
N ARG A 21 4.42 -1.40 13.24
CA ARG A 21 3.56 -0.52 14.06
C ARG A 21 3.86 0.95 13.80
N GLN A 22 5.14 1.32 13.74
CA GLN A 22 5.54 2.69 13.41
C GLN A 22 5.05 3.11 12.02
N LEU A 23 5.15 2.22 11.04
CA LEU A 23 4.60 2.46 9.71
C LEU A 23 3.08 2.66 9.76
N ALA A 24 2.36 1.78 10.46
CA ALA A 24 0.90 1.88 10.61
C ALA A 24 0.48 3.19 11.29
N ASP A 25 1.17 3.59 12.36
CA ASP A 25 0.93 4.84 13.07
C ASP A 25 1.17 6.05 12.14
N GLY A 26 2.23 6.02 11.32
CA GLY A 26 2.53 7.08 10.36
C GLY A 26 1.50 7.18 9.24
N VAL A 27 1.07 6.04 8.67
CA VAL A 27 -0.02 6.00 7.69
C VAL A 27 -1.31 6.61 8.27
N ALA A 28 -1.67 6.23 9.50
CA ALA A 28 -2.84 6.80 10.18
C ALA A 28 -2.71 8.30 10.48
N ALA A 29 -1.49 8.80 10.68
CA ALA A 29 -1.20 10.21 10.88
C ALA A 29 -1.10 11.02 9.58
N GLY A 30 -1.15 10.36 8.41
CA GLY A 30 -0.98 10.99 7.09
C GLY A 30 0.46 11.32 6.72
N SER A 31 1.45 10.82 7.47
CA SER A 31 2.87 10.97 7.09
C SER A 31 3.76 9.89 7.70
N VAL A 32 4.72 9.40 6.92
CA VAL A 32 5.72 8.40 7.35
C VAL A 32 7.12 8.98 7.20
N SER A 33 8.00 8.71 8.18
CA SER A 33 9.44 8.97 8.05
C SER A 33 10.20 7.69 7.76
N ILE A 34 11.03 7.72 6.72
CA ILE A 34 11.90 6.62 6.29
C ILE A 34 13.35 7.04 6.50
N VAL A 35 14.16 6.23 7.16
CA VAL A 35 15.59 6.49 7.29
C VAL A 35 16.29 6.02 6.02
N ALA A 36 16.71 6.95 5.18
CA ALA A 36 17.51 6.70 3.99
C ALA A 36 19.02 6.93 4.27
N ASP A 37 19.87 6.52 3.33
CA ASP A 37 21.33 6.76 3.40
C ASP A 37 21.70 8.24 3.55
N ALA A 38 20.88 9.14 2.99
CA ALA A 38 21.06 10.59 3.06
C ALA A 38 20.46 11.24 4.32
N GLY A 39 19.76 10.47 5.16
CA GLY A 39 19.04 10.96 6.34
C GLY A 39 17.56 10.57 6.34
N PRO A 40 16.80 10.93 7.39
CA PRO A 40 15.37 10.65 7.46
C PRO A 40 14.61 11.48 6.43
N VAL A 41 13.74 10.86 5.64
CA VAL A 41 12.89 11.50 4.64
C VAL A 41 11.44 11.36 5.09
N ALA A 42 10.66 12.45 5.06
CA ALA A 42 9.24 12.42 5.37
C ALA A 42 8.41 12.37 4.08
N VAL A 43 7.39 11.52 4.07
CA VAL A 43 6.49 11.32 2.94
C VAL A 43 5.06 11.60 3.40
N ASP A 44 4.33 12.43 2.67
CA ASP A 44 2.90 12.65 2.92
C ASP A 44 2.05 11.53 2.34
N ILE A 45 1.06 11.10 3.09
CA ILE A 45 0.12 10.05 2.70
C ILE A 45 -1.30 10.65 2.69
N PRO A 46 -1.99 10.63 1.53
CA PRO A 46 -3.36 11.11 1.43
C PRO A 46 -4.36 10.16 2.09
N ASP A 47 -5.57 10.65 2.36
CA ASP A 47 -6.68 9.84 2.90
C ASP A 47 -7.08 8.70 1.93
N ASP A 48 -6.95 8.94 0.62
CA ASP A 48 -7.25 7.99 -0.44
C ASP A 48 -5.97 7.47 -1.10
N LEU A 49 -5.69 6.18 -0.95
CA LEU A 49 -4.55 5.48 -1.54
C LEU A 49 -4.89 4.05 -1.93
N THR A 50 -4.05 3.45 -2.75
CA THR A 50 -4.12 2.02 -3.08
C THR A 50 -3.16 1.24 -2.19
N PHE A 51 -3.65 0.21 -1.51
CA PHE A 51 -2.82 -0.73 -0.75
C PHE A 51 -2.80 -2.10 -1.43
N ILE A 52 -1.60 -2.63 -1.65
CA ILE A 52 -1.38 -3.93 -2.28
C ILE A 52 -0.54 -4.77 -1.31
N ALA A 53 -0.95 -6.01 -1.06
CA ALA A 53 -0.16 -6.95 -0.29
C ALA A 53 0.03 -8.24 -1.08
N GLU A 54 1.28 -8.68 -1.21
CA GLU A 54 1.66 -9.87 -1.96
C GLU A 54 2.36 -10.87 -1.05
N LEU A 55 2.02 -12.16 -1.20
CA LEU A 55 2.66 -13.26 -0.49
C LEU A 55 3.18 -14.25 -1.53
N GLU A 56 4.49 -14.38 -1.63
CA GLU A 56 5.15 -15.33 -2.51
C GLU A 56 5.90 -16.40 -1.71
N GLN A 57 5.82 -17.65 -2.17
CA GLN A 57 6.68 -18.72 -1.70
C GLN A 57 7.48 -19.25 -2.89
N PHE A 58 8.79 -19.01 -2.88
CA PHE A 58 9.69 -19.45 -3.93
C PHE A 58 10.98 -20.05 -3.35
N GLN A 59 11.34 -21.24 -3.84
CA GLN A 59 12.57 -21.96 -3.45
C GLN A 59 12.80 -22.10 -1.91
N GLY A 60 11.73 -22.19 -1.11
CA GLY A 60 11.81 -22.35 0.35
C GLY A 60 11.86 -21.03 1.14
N THR A 61 11.84 -19.89 0.44
CA THR A 61 11.67 -18.57 1.01
C THR A 61 10.19 -18.18 1.01
N VAL A 62 9.75 -17.45 2.03
CA VAL A 62 8.44 -16.79 2.06
C VAL A 62 8.69 -15.29 2.05
N GLU A 63 8.13 -14.60 1.08
CA GLU A 63 8.21 -13.16 0.88
C GLU A 63 6.83 -12.57 1.06
N LEU A 64 6.71 -11.56 1.92
CA LEU A 64 5.50 -10.79 2.14
C LEU A 64 5.83 -9.34 1.81
N GLU A 65 5.19 -8.80 0.78
CA GLU A 65 5.34 -7.44 0.33
C GLU A 65 4.06 -6.66 0.63
N ALA A 66 4.22 -5.38 1.00
CA ALA A 66 3.14 -4.47 1.29
C ALA A 66 3.48 -3.12 0.65
N GLU A 67 2.70 -2.74 -0.35
CA GLU A 67 2.90 -1.54 -1.16
C GLU A 67 1.74 -0.57 -0.95
N LEU A 68 2.08 0.72 -0.87
CA LEU A 68 1.14 1.82 -0.77
C LEU A 68 1.41 2.74 -1.96
N GLU A 69 0.40 2.97 -2.80
CA GLU A 69 0.52 3.77 -4.02
C GLU A 69 -0.53 4.89 -4.03
N TRP A 70 -0.09 6.09 -4.37
CA TRP A 70 -0.98 7.24 -4.58
C TRP A 70 -0.39 8.20 -5.61
N GLN A 71 -1.27 8.99 -6.23
CA GLN A 71 -0.86 10.04 -7.16
C GLN A 71 -0.34 11.24 -6.37
N THR A 72 0.76 11.84 -6.83
CA THR A 72 1.30 13.07 -6.25
C THR A 72 1.55 14.11 -7.33
N ASP A 73 1.25 15.38 -7.03
CA ASP A 73 1.87 16.51 -7.70
C ASP A 73 3.29 16.72 -7.12
N ASP A 74 4.20 17.42 -7.81
CA ASP A 74 5.57 17.66 -7.34
C ASP A 74 5.60 18.14 -5.86
N GLY A 75 6.27 17.39 -4.96
CA GLY A 75 6.54 17.83 -3.58
C GLY A 75 6.11 16.91 -2.42
N ALA A 76 5.58 15.70 -2.65
CA ALA A 76 5.18 14.79 -1.54
C ALA A 76 6.35 14.21 -0.73
N ILE A 77 7.58 14.26 -1.27
CA ILE A 77 8.79 13.85 -0.56
C ILE A 77 9.42 15.11 0.04
N ARG A 78 9.42 15.21 1.36
CA ARG A 78 10.08 16.31 2.08
C ARG A 78 11.37 15.81 2.71
N GLU A 79 12.45 16.54 2.45
CA GLU A 79 13.61 16.49 3.33
C GLU A 79 13.19 16.96 4.73
N PRO A 80 13.78 16.38 5.79
CA PRO A 80 13.42 16.78 7.14
C PRO A 80 13.76 18.27 7.25
N ALA A 81 12.79 19.08 7.68
CA ALA A 81 13.11 20.46 8.01
C ALA A 81 14.26 20.43 9.03
N ASP A 82 15.35 21.16 8.75
CA ASP A 82 16.39 21.46 9.73
C ASP A 82 15.68 22.10 10.94
N GLU A 83 15.25 21.29 11.92
CA GLU A 83 14.88 21.76 13.25
C GLU A 83 16.17 22.09 14.01
N ALA A 84 16.92 23.02 13.45
CA ALA A 84 18.06 23.66 14.08
C ALA A 84 17.74 25.14 14.36
N ASP A 85 16.49 25.49 14.72
CA ASP A 85 16.21 26.77 15.42
C ASP A 85 14.84 26.88 16.12
N SER A 86 14.35 25.85 16.82
CA SER A 86 13.24 26.07 17.79
C SER A 86 13.23 25.21 19.06
N ALA A 87 14.15 24.26 19.23
CA ALA A 87 14.28 23.46 20.46
C ALA A 87 15.07 24.18 21.60
N ALA A 88 15.17 25.51 21.59
CA ALA A 88 15.86 26.28 22.62
C ALA A 88 14.95 26.81 23.74
N ASP A 89 13.62 26.69 23.64
CA ASP A 89 12.67 27.30 24.62
C ASP A 89 11.76 26.28 25.36
N ALA A 90 12.02 24.97 25.27
CA ALA A 90 11.20 23.96 25.98
C ALA A 90 11.96 23.04 26.95
N ALA A 91 13.29 23.22 27.11
CA ALA A 91 14.10 22.37 27.99
C ALA A 91 14.36 22.96 29.40
N GLU A 92 13.91 24.19 29.69
CA GLU A 92 14.10 24.89 30.99
C GLU A 92 12.81 24.91 31.83
N ALA A 93 12.09 23.79 31.92
CA ALA A 93 10.95 23.65 32.84
C ALA A 93 10.78 22.24 33.45
N ALA A 94 11.83 21.41 33.42
CA ALA A 94 11.78 20.06 33.98
C ALA A 94 13.02 19.77 34.86
N SER A 95 13.33 20.67 35.78
CA SER A 95 14.21 20.35 36.92
C SER A 95 13.75 21.06 38.19
N ASP A 96 12.57 20.73 38.70
CA ASP A 96 12.31 20.87 40.13
C ASP A 96 11.16 19.94 40.58
N ALA A 97 11.25 19.47 41.82
CA ALA A 97 10.33 18.59 42.54
C ALA A 97 10.43 17.06 42.28
N ALA A 98 11.41 16.46 42.96
CA ALA A 98 11.40 15.07 43.36
C ALA A 98 10.47 14.81 44.57
N GLU A 99 9.95 13.58 44.64
CA GLU A 99 9.52 12.80 45.82
C GLU A 99 8.32 13.25 46.67
N ALA A 100 7.29 12.39 46.76
CA ALA A 100 6.79 11.82 48.03
C ALA A 100 5.63 10.82 47.88
N THR A 101 5.86 9.61 48.43
CA THR A 101 4.94 8.74 49.21
C THR A 101 3.64 8.15 48.62
N ALA A 102 3.70 6.83 48.41
CA ALA A 102 2.92 5.77 49.10
C ALA A 102 1.37 5.76 49.14
N ASP A 103 0.86 4.57 48.79
CA ASP A 103 -0.13 3.74 49.52
C ASP A 103 -1.57 3.60 48.96
N SER A 104 -1.97 2.31 48.92
CA SER A 104 -3.31 1.71 49.01
C SER A 104 -4.32 1.73 47.84
N ALA A 105 -4.54 0.49 47.39
CA ALA A 105 -5.83 -0.25 47.40
C ALA A 105 -6.92 0.02 46.34
N ALA A 106 -7.08 -1.01 45.50
CA ALA A 106 -8.31 -1.63 45.00
C ALA A 106 -9.64 -0.84 45.01
N SER A 107 -10.25 -0.73 43.83
CA SER A 107 -11.63 -1.19 43.56
C SER A 107 -11.91 -1.17 42.05
N ALA A 108 -12.49 -2.26 41.54
CA ALA A 108 -13.22 -2.25 40.27
C ALA A 108 -14.46 -1.33 40.39
N PRO A 109 -15.01 -0.86 39.26
CA PRO A 109 -16.14 -1.62 38.73
C PRO A 109 -16.19 -1.78 37.20
N ASP A 110 -16.80 -2.91 36.86
CA ASP A 110 -17.66 -3.28 35.73
C ASP A 110 -18.38 -2.12 35.01
N GLY A 111 -18.44 -2.19 33.67
CA GLY A 111 -19.16 -1.22 32.84
C GLY A 111 -18.87 -1.31 31.34
N THR A 112 -19.35 -2.38 30.71
CA THR A 112 -19.43 -2.72 29.27
C THR A 112 -20.22 -1.65 28.48
N GLU A 113 -20.01 -1.30 27.20
CA GLU A 113 -20.07 -2.04 25.90
C GLU A 113 -19.56 -1.10 24.73
N PRO A 114 -19.77 -1.36 23.41
CA PRO A 114 -18.75 -1.92 22.51
C PRO A 114 -18.50 -1.06 21.24
N VAL A 115 -17.31 -1.13 20.61
CA VAL A 115 -17.17 -0.81 19.17
C VAL A 115 -16.25 -1.82 18.48
N GLU A 116 -16.91 -2.80 17.90
CA GLU A 116 -16.63 -3.58 16.69
C GLU A 116 -15.17 -3.69 16.17
N SER A 117 -14.56 -4.81 16.57
CA SER A 117 -13.74 -5.76 15.78
C SER A 117 -13.04 -5.29 14.49
N ALA A 118 -11.73 -5.08 14.59
CA ALA A 118 -10.77 -5.14 13.48
C ALA A 118 -10.40 -6.60 13.16
N ALA A 119 -11.35 -7.39 12.66
CA ALA A 119 -11.12 -8.77 12.26
C ALA A 119 -11.76 -9.07 10.91
N ASP A 120 -11.14 -8.63 9.81
CA ASP A 120 -11.24 -9.33 8.52
C ASP A 120 -10.12 -8.90 7.55
N LEU A 121 -8.88 -9.35 7.81
CA LEU A 121 -7.86 -9.46 6.77
C LEU A 121 -7.37 -10.90 6.56
N VAL A 122 -8.00 -11.87 7.25
CA VAL A 122 -7.89 -13.31 6.96
C VAL A 122 -9.22 -14.00 7.31
N GLY A 123 -10.03 -14.33 6.28
CA GLY A 123 -11.29 -15.07 6.35
C GLY A 123 -11.73 -15.57 4.95
N PRO A 124 -12.41 -16.72 4.80
CA PRO A 124 -12.42 -17.50 3.56
C PRO A 124 -13.28 -16.89 2.44
N ALA A 125 -12.81 -17.11 1.21
CA ALA A 125 -13.43 -16.71 -0.05
C ALA A 125 -14.96 -16.85 -0.02
N THR A 126 -15.66 -15.71 -0.05
CA THR A 126 -17.03 -15.65 -0.52
C THR A 126 -17.19 -14.49 -1.49
N ASP A 127 -17.63 -14.87 -2.68
CA ASP A 127 -18.21 -14.03 -3.72
C ASP A 127 -19.20 -13.02 -3.12
N SER A 128 -18.99 -11.74 -3.37
CA SER A 128 -19.98 -10.70 -3.11
C SER A 128 -19.76 -9.54 -4.06
N GLY A 129 -20.50 -9.60 -5.17
CA GLY A 129 -20.69 -8.46 -6.05
C GLY A 129 -21.30 -7.26 -5.32
N ALA A 130 -20.85 -6.08 -5.70
CA ALA A 130 -21.48 -4.80 -5.43
C ALA A 130 -21.88 -4.15 -6.78
N PRO A 131 -22.90 -3.27 -6.80
CA PRO A 131 -23.76 -3.05 -7.96
C PRO A 131 -23.18 -2.03 -8.94
N ALA A 132 -23.41 -2.26 -10.24
CA ALA A 132 -23.15 -1.29 -11.30
C ALA A 132 -24.47 -0.88 -11.94
N ASP A 133 -24.90 0.36 -11.68
CA ASP A 133 -25.85 1.05 -12.55
C ASP A 133 -25.07 2.10 -13.37
N ASP A 134 -24.44 1.64 -14.46
CA ASP A 134 -24.01 2.47 -15.59
C ASP A 134 -24.03 1.62 -16.89
N PRO A 135 -24.83 1.95 -17.93
CA PRO A 135 -24.81 1.24 -19.21
C PRO A 135 -23.74 1.87 -20.14
N ALA A 136 -22.80 1.18 -20.77
CA ALA A 136 -22.60 -0.24 -20.96
C ALA A 136 -21.19 -0.47 -21.55
N SER A 137 -20.39 -1.29 -20.87
CA SER A 137 -19.48 -2.18 -21.58
C SER A 137 -19.85 -3.61 -21.23
N LYS A 138 -20.08 -4.43 -22.24
CA LYS A 138 -20.52 -5.84 -22.07
C LYS A 138 -19.34 -6.80 -22.07
N ALA A 139 -18.18 -6.30 -21.68
CA ALA A 139 -16.92 -7.02 -21.69
C ALA A 139 -16.30 -7.01 -20.30
N THR A 140 -15.66 -8.11 -19.96
CA THR A 140 -15.04 -8.35 -18.66
C THR A 140 -13.56 -8.62 -18.87
N PHE A 141 -12.72 -7.99 -18.05
CA PHE A 141 -11.31 -8.35 -17.98
C PHE A 141 -11.15 -9.65 -17.20
N GLU A 142 -10.46 -10.60 -17.80
CA GLU A 142 -10.12 -11.89 -17.22
C GLU A 142 -8.61 -11.94 -17.02
N LEU A 143 -8.19 -12.08 -15.77
CA LEU A 143 -6.80 -12.34 -15.41
C LEU A 143 -6.61 -13.85 -15.27
N PHE A 144 -5.63 -14.42 -15.95
CA PHE A 144 -5.40 -15.87 -15.95
C PHE A 144 -3.93 -16.21 -16.13
N ARG A 145 -3.57 -17.43 -15.74
CA ARG A 145 -2.26 -18.01 -16.04
C ARG A 145 -2.38 -18.91 -17.27
N ASP A 146 -1.47 -18.75 -18.22
CA ASP A 146 -1.49 -19.52 -19.46
C ASP A 146 -0.74 -20.86 -19.35
N ALA A 147 -0.59 -21.56 -20.47
CA ALA A 147 0.09 -22.86 -20.51
C ALA A 147 1.63 -22.76 -20.35
N ALA A 148 2.20 -21.57 -20.45
CA ALA A 148 3.62 -21.28 -20.25
C ALA A 148 3.91 -20.83 -18.81
N ASP A 149 2.93 -20.94 -17.90
CA ASP A 149 3.01 -20.45 -16.53
C ASP A 149 3.17 -18.92 -16.41
N GLU A 150 2.82 -18.18 -17.48
CA GLU A 150 2.84 -16.72 -17.52
C GLU A 150 1.47 -16.15 -17.15
N TRP A 151 1.46 -15.05 -16.40
CA TRP A 151 0.27 -14.26 -16.11
C TRP A 151 -0.09 -13.41 -17.31
N ARG A 152 -1.37 -13.42 -17.68
CA ARG A 152 -1.92 -12.65 -18.79
C ARG A 152 -3.29 -12.10 -18.41
N TRP A 153 -3.69 -11.04 -19.10
CA TRP A 153 -5.07 -10.55 -19.04
C TRP A 153 -5.67 -10.54 -20.44
N ARG A 154 -7.00 -10.66 -20.50
CA ARG A 154 -7.75 -10.47 -21.75
C ARG A 154 -9.08 -9.81 -21.47
N LEU A 155 -9.55 -9.00 -22.41
CA LEU A 155 -10.88 -8.42 -22.38
C LEU A 155 -11.83 -9.29 -23.20
N ARG A 156 -12.76 -9.98 -22.53
CA ARG A 156 -13.73 -10.85 -23.19
C ARG A 156 -15.09 -10.17 -23.24
N HIS A 157 -15.64 -10.04 -24.44
CA HIS A 157 -17.01 -9.59 -24.62
C HIS A 157 -18.00 -10.75 -24.35
N ARG A 158 -19.22 -10.44 -23.91
CA ARG A 158 -20.27 -11.44 -23.57
C ARG A 158 -20.62 -12.43 -24.70
N ASN A 159 -20.29 -12.12 -25.95
CA ASN A 159 -20.49 -13.04 -27.07
C ASN A 159 -19.39 -14.12 -27.16
N GLY A 160 -18.43 -14.10 -26.24
CA GLY A 160 -17.31 -15.04 -26.15
C GLY A 160 -16.04 -14.54 -26.84
N ASN A 161 -16.09 -13.46 -27.62
CA ASN A 161 -14.93 -12.97 -28.35
C ASN A 161 -13.96 -12.23 -27.42
N VAL A 162 -12.67 -12.50 -27.59
CA VAL A 162 -11.60 -11.67 -27.01
C VAL A 162 -11.42 -10.45 -27.91
N ILE A 163 -11.48 -9.26 -27.32
CA ILE A 163 -11.38 -7.98 -28.04
C ILE A 163 -10.08 -7.22 -27.75
N ALA A 164 -9.38 -7.58 -26.67
CA ALA A 164 -8.04 -7.13 -26.35
C ALA A 164 -7.35 -8.20 -25.47
N ASP A 165 -6.03 -8.26 -25.51
CA ASP A 165 -5.20 -9.08 -24.65
C ASP A 165 -3.92 -8.31 -24.28
N SER A 166 -3.18 -8.84 -23.32
CA SER A 166 -1.95 -8.24 -22.83
C SER A 166 -0.85 -8.11 -23.89
N GLY A 167 -0.88 -8.89 -24.97
CA GLY A 167 0.19 -8.95 -25.98
C GLY A 167 1.46 -9.65 -25.48
N GLU A 168 1.75 -9.53 -24.19
CA GLU A 168 2.88 -10.14 -23.48
C GLU A 168 2.43 -11.04 -22.33
N GLY A 169 3.32 -11.93 -21.90
CA GLY A 169 3.18 -12.73 -20.68
C GLY A 169 4.02 -12.12 -19.57
N TYR A 170 3.48 -12.10 -18.35
CA TYR A 170 4.16 -11.57 -17.17
C TYR A 170 4.57 -12.72 -16.25
N ASP A 171 5.76 -12.64 -15.68
CA ASP A 171 6.23 -13.65 -14.72
C ASP A 171 5.41 -13.64 -13.42
N ARG A 172 4.83 -12.49 -13.07
CA ARG A 172 4.09 -12.25 -11.82
C ARG A 172 2.69 -11.68 -12.09
N LYS A 173 1.74 -12.03 -11.20
CA LYS A 173 0.34 -11.59 -11.28
C LYS A 173 0.22 -10.07 -11.19
N ALA A 174 1.00 -9.45 -10.30
CA ALA A 174 1.13 -8.01 -10.12
C ALA A 174 1.41 -7.29 -11.44
N GLY A 175 2.42 -7.77 -12.18
CA GLY A 175 2.81 -7.21 -13.47
C GLY A 175 1.65 -7.22 -14.48
N ALA A 176 0.87 -8.30 -14.50
CA ALA A 176 -0.32 -8.39 -15.34
C ALA A 176 -1.45 -7.44 -14.89
N ILE A 177 -1.62 -7.20 -13.58
CA ILE A 177 -2.58 -6.22 -13.05
C ILE A 177 -2.13 -4.80 -13.38
N ASN A 178 -0.85 -4.47 -13.22
CA ASN A 178 -0.31 -3.14 -13.53
C ASN A 178 -0.43 -2.83 -15.03
N GLY A 179 -0.11 -3.81 -15.89
CA GLY A 179 -0.35 -3.71 -17.33
C GLY A 179 -1.84 -3.50 -17.66
N LEU A 180 -2.74 -4.20 -16.96
CA LEU A 180 -4.19 -4.04 -17.11
C LEU A 180 -4.65 -2.62 -16.71
N GLU A 181 -4.24 -2.11 -15.55
CA GLU A 181 -4.62 -0.78 -15.05
C GLU A 181 -4.06 0.34 -15.93
N SER A 182 -2.84 0.16 -16.44
CA SER A 182 -2.25 1.05 -17.44
C SER A 182 -3.11 1.10 -18.71
N VAL A 183 -3.58 -0.04 -19.21
CA VAL A 183 -4.48 -0.07 -20.37
C VAL A 183 -5.83 0.59 -20.07
N LYS A 184 -6.43 0.33 -18.91
CA LYS A 184 -7.69 0.98 -18.51
C LYS A 184 -7.57 2.50 -18.48
N SER A 185 -6.43 3.02 -18.04
CA SER A 185 -6.19 4.47 -17.91
C SER A 185 -5.85 5.12 -19.25
N ASN A 186 -5.03 4.47 -20.08
CA ASN A 186 -4.46 5.07 -21.28
C ASN A 186 -5.29 4.77 -22.55
N ALA A 187 -5.86 3.58 -22.69
CA ALA A 187 -6.55 3.17 -23.91
C ALA A 187 -7.77 4.05 -24.27
N PRO A 188 -8.59 4.52 -23.32
CA PRO A 188 -9.69 5.44 -23.65
C PRO A 188 -9.23 6.79 -24.22
N LEU A 189 -7.98 7.18 -23.94
CA LEU A 189 -7.39 8.46 -24.33
C LEU A 189 -6.46 8.35 -25.55
N ALA A 190 -6.12 7.13 -25.97
CA ALA A 190 -5.13 6.88 -27.00
C ALA A 190 -5.64 7.28 -28.40
N VAL A 191 -4.76 7.92 -29.18
CA VAL A 191 -5.01 8.22 -30.60
C VAL A 191 -4.68 6.98 -31.43
N VAL A 192 -5.57 6.64 -32.37
CA VAL A 192 -5.37 5.50 -33.29
C VAL A 192 -4.64 5.99 -34.54
N GLU A 193 -3.50 5.39 -34.85
CA GLU A 193 -2.74 5.62 -36.08
C GLU A 193 -2.73 4.37 -36.97
N GLU A 194 -3.04 4.54 -38.25
CA GLU A 194 -2.95 3.44 -39.22
C GLU A 194 -1.50 3.25 -39.68
N GLN A 195 -0.89 2.14 -39.26
CA GLN A 195 0.39 1.74 -39.83
C GLN A 195 0.17 1.01 -41.16
N SER A 196 0.55 1.65 -42.26
CA SER A 196 0.63 0.99 -43.56
C SER A 196 1.87 0.09 -43.55
N GLY A 197 1.66 -1.23 -43.51
CA GLY A 197 2.74 -2.20 -43.66
C GLY A 197 3.26 -2.21 -45.10
N ASP A 198 4.58 -2.10 -45.25
CA ASP A 198 5.31 -2.24 -46.53
C ASP A 198 5.41 -3.71 -46.97
#